data_AF-A0A8S1CAR7-F1
#
_entry.id   AF-A0A8S1CAR7-F1
#
_cell.length_a   1.000
_cell.length_b   1.000
_cell.length_c   1.000
_cell.angle_alpha   90.00
_cell.angle_beta   90.00
_cell.angle_gamma   90.00
#
_symmetry.space_group_name_H-M   'P 1'
#
loop_
_entity.id
_entity.type
_entity.pdbx_description
1 polymer ?
#
loop_
_entity_poly.entity_id
_entity_poly.type
_entity_poly.pdbx_seq_one_letter_code
_entity_poly.pdbx_strand_id
1 'polypeptide(L)'
;MRSTTLAKDKLSPGSTLLSPISDGDKLELEDFIYEMQRRNEEIAAEGNNDDVYAQLAQKEKDLILAAELGKALLERNQELTRQNETLNEEFRLQHEALEQQKHSLRRQMTNLESESESKIIELTADVKELKAQVARREEALKQAESEKTRLVSELTEQNLRLTAQLKESRRREERLSSQLTAAREQFSLRKTSLQDHESHAEILREELDLMSDKCDELERQVTDLMEERASLQSALDDANERSHMLEKRFRDHEHQLRHAQRDSSDLRTPVSRVRASPSPVSAGQRSLLSEMETSSDDDLPPNLSPPLTVLELQREALSAWRALRGLCRELRKGEKDLNKSGQNSLDHLSTSSSGCSSSSEGEEDECDMHEDEGLGSLKAGRLSRVVSKLCRLVREGGVVSGPELLSLQAELHRAKESLAEAGRMLEERAAQLRRNNYETMQLQSKLGVSEAQLSATIEERDLARADHNASGDDALQEARKMRDSAVSARHRVEVDLAGARIEIMQVNSQLMEAVQQKIELSQQLEQWQVIKLCVHSSPISERQF
;
A
#
# COMPACT_ATOMS: atom_id res chain seq x y z
N MET A 1 35.92 -9.62 49.44
CA MET A 1 36.56 -8.58 50.27
C MET A 1 35.51 -7.57 50.72
N ARG A 2 34.90 -7.77 51.89
CA ARG A 2 34.28 -6.70 52.69
C ARG A 2 34.39 -7.15 54.14
N SER A 3 35.24 -6.44 54.85
CA SER A 3 35.50 -6.57 56.27
C SER A 3 34.27 -6.11 57.05
N THR A 4 33.83 -6.90 58.03
CA THR A 4 33.05 -6.41 59.16
C THR A 4 33.74 -6.83 60.44
N THR A 5 34.57 -5.90 60.89
CA THR A 5 35.14 -5.77 62.21
C THR A 5 34.06 -5.39 63.24
N LEU A 6 34.34 -5.72 64.50
CA LEU A 6 33.81 -5.13 65.74
C LEU A 6 32.47 -5.64 66.30
N ALA A 7 32.59 -6.50 67.30
CA ALA A 7 31.89 -6.35 68.59
C ALA A 7 32.71 -7.06 69.68
N LYS A 8 33.73 -6.37 70.22
CA LYS A 8 34.39 -6.73 71.47
C LYS A 8 33.56 -6.11 72.59
N ASP A 9 32.51 -6.82 73.02
CA ASP A 9 31.75 -6.39 74.19
C ASP A 9 32.48 -6.80 75.47
N LYS A 10 32.67 -5.76 76.27
CA LYS A 10 33.33 -5.73 77.56
C LYS A 10 32.56 -6.59 78.55
N LEU A 11 33.08 -7.77 78.87
CA LEU A 11 32.72 -8.44 80.11
C LEU A 11 33.64 -7.91 81.21
N SER A 12 33.09 -6.97 81.98
CA SER A 12 33.60 -6.59 83.30
C SER A 12 33.81 -7.84 84.13
N PRO A 13 34.97 -8.04 84.79
CA PRO A 13 35.05 -9.01 85.86
C PRO A 13 34.09 -8.56 86.97
N GLY A 14 33.15 -9.44 87.30
CA GLY A 14 32.15 -9.21 88.34
C GLY A 14 32.81 -8.88 89.67
N SER A 15 32.20 -7.91 90.33
CA SER A 15 32.55 -7.40 91.66
C SER A 15 33.04 -8.46 92.61
N THR A 16 34.22 -8.20 93.15
CA THR A 16 34.66 -8.61 94.47
C THR A 16 33.55 -8.31 95.49
N LEU A 17 32.74 -9.31 95.81
CA LEU A 17 31.93 -9.34 97.02
C LEU A 17 32.63 -10.27 98.01
N LEU A 18 33.77 -9.80 98.53
CA LEU A 18 34.13 -10.19 99.89
C LEU A 18 33.23 -9.38 100.81
N SER A 19 32.20 -10.03 101.33
CA SER A 19 31.45 -9.54 102.48
C SER A 19 32.45 -9.26 103.61
N PRO A 20 32.43 -8.08 104.24
CA PRO A 20 33.31 -7.79 105.36
C PRO A 20 32.95 -8.74 106.51
N ILE A 21 33.94 -9.47 106.99
CA ILE A 21 33.85 -10.24 108.23
C ILE A 21 33.35 -9.27 109.31
N SER A 22 32.30 -9.65 110.02
CA SER A 22 31.71 -8.89 111.13
C SER A 22 32.80 -8.50 112.14
N ASP A 23 33.30 -7.26 112.03
CA ASP A 23 34.29 -6.67 112.94
C ASP A 23 33.73 -6.48 114.36
N GLY A 24 32.41 -6.64 114.55
CA GLY A 24 31.75 -6.55 115.86
C GLY A 24 32.16 -7.67 116.82
N ASP A 25 32.47 -8.86 116.32
CA ASP A 25 32.76 -10.04 117.17
C ASP A 25 34.27 -10.20 117.45
N LYS A 26 35.10 -9.39 116.78
CA LYS A 26 36.54 -9.31 117.06
C LYS A 26 36.81 -8.62 118.39
N LEU A 27 36.00 -7.61 118.71
CA LEU A 27 36.07 -6.83 119.95
C LEU A 27 35.76 -7.69 121.17
N GLU A 28 34.76 -8.58 121.11
CA GLU A 28 34.39 -9.44 122.25
C GLU A 28 35.47 -10.47 122.60
N LEU A 29 36.19 -11.00 121.59
CA LEU A 29 37.32 -11.91 121.81
C LEU A 29 38.58 -11.19 122.29
N GLU A 30 38.85 -9.99 121.76
CA GLU A 30 39.98 -9.16 122.18
C GLU A 30 39.81 -8.69 123.64
N ASP A 31 38.59 -8.32 124.04
CA ASP A 31 38.26 -7.93 125.42
C ASP A 31 38.41 -9.11 126.40
N PHE A 32 37.98 -10.32 126.02
CA PHE A 32 38.14 -11.52 126.86
C PHE A 32 39.62 -11.93 127.03
N ILE A 33 40.43 -11.84 125.96
CA ILE A 33 41.87 -12.11 126.01
C ILE A 33 42.57 -11.08 126.91
N TYR A 34 42.17 -9.81 126.83
CA TYR A 34 42.71 -8.74 127.66
C TYR A 34 42.38 -8.95 129.15
N GLU A 35 41.15 -9.32 129.48
CA GLU A 35 40.75 -9.65 130.86
C GLU A 35 41.51 -10.88 131.40
N MET A 36 41.68 -11.92 130.59
CA MET A 36 42.43 -13.11 130.96
C MET A 36 43.93 -12.82 131.17
N GLN A 37 44.54 -11.98 130.32
CA GLN A 37 45.93 -11.57 130.47
C GLN A 37 46.14 -10.72 131.74
N ARG A 38 45.25 -9.76 132.01
CA ARG A 38 45.31 -8.92 133.21
C ARG A 38 45.21 -9.74 134.50
N ARG A 39 44.30 -10.72 134.54
CA ARG A 39 44.12 -11.61 135.69
C ARG A 39 45.32 -12.54 135.92
N ASN A 40 45.99 -12.97 134.85
CA ASN A 40 47.19 -13.81 134.94
C ASN A 40 48.42 -13.01 135.41
N GLU A 41 48.51 -11.73 135.06
CA GLU A 41 49.52 -10.79 135.59
C GLU A 41 49.30 -10.50 137.09
N GLU A 42 48.05 -10.39 137.54
CA GLU A 42 47.69 -10.23 138.97
C GLU A 42 48.11 -11.47 139.79
N ILE A 43 47.94 -12.69 139.28
CA ILE A 43 48.36 -13.94 139.94
C ILE A 43 49.90 -14.09 139.96
N ALA A 44 50.59 -13.63 138.92
CA ALA A 44 52.05 -13.70 138.84
C ALA A 44 52.77 -12.73 139.82
N ALA A 45 52.08 -11.66 140.23
CA ALA A 45 52.60 -10.66 141.16
C ALA A 45 52.47 -11.07 142.65
N GLU A 46 51.60 -12.02 142.99
CA GLU A 46 51.40 -12.52 144.36
C GLU A 46 52.18 -13.82 144.63
N GLY A 47 53.45 -13.68 145.01
CA GLY A 47 54.30 -14.78 145.46
C GLY A 47 53.99 -15.29 146.87
N ASN A 48 52.80 -15.87 147.10
CA ASN A 48 52.43 -16.57 148.35
C ASN A 48 51.97 -18.02 148.06
N ASN A 49 52.71 -19.01 148.56
CA ASN A 49 52.55 -20.44 148.27
C ASN A 49 51.55 -21.19 149.21
N ASP A 50 50.70 -20.51 149.98
CA ASP A 50 49.97 -21.14 151.10
C ASP A 50 48.44 -21.29 150.95
N ASP A 51 47.84 -21.03 149.78
CA ASP A 51 46.42 -21.36 149.55
C ASP A 51 46.21 -22.08 148.20
N VAL A 52 46.76 -23.30 148.15
CA VAL A 52 46.68 -24.22 147.01
C VAL A 52 45.22 -24.45 146.55
N TYR A 53 44.26 -24.38 147.49
CA TYR A 53 42.83 -24.53 147.17
C TYR A 53 42.24 -23.33 146.43
N ALA A 54 42.64 -22.10 146.78
CA ALA A 54 42.20 -20.90 146.06
C ALA A 54 42.80 -20.84 144.65
N GLN A 55 44.08 -21.20 144.50
CA GLN A 55 44.74 -21.31 143.19
C GLN A 55 44.11 -22.43 142.34
N LEU A 56 43.77 -23.58 142.93
CA LEU A 56 43.09 -24.67 142.23
C LEU A 56 41.69 -24.23 141.76
N ALA A 57 40.90 -23.60 142.63
CA ALA A 57 39.58 -23.08 142.27
C ALA A 57 39.63 -21.99 141.20
N GLN A 58 40.69 -21.19 141.17
CA GLN A 58 40.93 -20.21 140.10
C GLN A 58 41.32 -20.90 138.79
N LYS A 59 42.21 -21.90 138.83
CA LYS A 59 42.55 -22.71 137.65
C LYS A 59 41.36 -23.52 137.13
N GLU A 60 40.46 -24.00 137.99
CA GLU A 60 39.21 -24.62 137.60
C GLU A 60 38.28 -23.64 136.88
N LYS A 61 38.15 -22.39 137.37
CA LYS A 61 37.41 -21.33 136.68
C LYS A 61 38.03 -20.97 135.33
N ASP A 62 39.35 -20.83 135.26
CA ASP A 62 40.06 -20.54 134.01
C ASP A 62 39.94 -21.69 132.99
N LEU A 63 39.95 -22.96 133.46
CA LEU A 63 39.71 -24.13 132.60
C LEU A 63 38.28 -24.16 132.06
N ILE A 64 37.29 -23.81 132.90
CA ILE A 64 35.89 -23.70 132.47
C ILE A 64 35.75 -22.57 131.44
N LEU A 65 36.31 -21.39 131.73
CA LEU A 65 36.28 -20.23 130.83
C LEU A 65 37.00 -20.52 129.50
N ALA A 66 38.15 -21.20 129.52
CA ALA A 66 38.83 -21.62 128.29
C ALA A 66 38.02 -22.65 127.49
N ALA A 67 37.30 -23.56 128.16
CA ALA A 67 36.39 -24.48 127.51
C ALA A 67 35.15 -23.77 126.92
N GLU A 68 34.61 -22.76 127.61
CA GLU A 68 33.51 -21.92 127.12
C GLU A 68 33.94 -21.08 125.91
N LEU A 69 35.13 -20.46 125.94
CA LEU A 69 35.70 -19.76 124.79
C LEU A 69 35.97 -20.73 123.62
N GLY A 70 36.53 -21.92 123.92
CA GLY A 70 36.74 -22.97 122.93
C GLY A 70 35.43 -23.43 122.30
N LYS A 71 34.37 -23.53 123.09
CA LYS A 71 33.01 -23.85 122.61
C LYS A 71 32.46 -22.73 121.73
N ALA A 72 32.57 -21.46 122.14
CA ALA A 72 32.13 -20.32 121.33
C ALA A 72 32.91 -20.22 120.00
N LEU A 73 34.22 -20.46 120.03
CA LEU A 73 35.07 -20.53 118.84
C LEU A 73 34.67 -21.69 117.92
N LEU A 74 34.39 -22.87 118.47
CA LEU A 74 33.91 -24.01 117.70
C LEU A 74 32.54 -23.76 117.09
N GLU A 75 31.60 -23.18 117.84
CA GLU A 75 30.27 -22.81 117.34
C GLU A 75 30.37 -21.76 116.20
N ARG A 76 31.24 -20.76 116.36
CA ARG A 76 31.51 -19.77 115.30
C ARG A 76 32.20 -20.40 114.09
N ASN A 77 33.15 -21.31 114.29
CA ASN A 77 33.78 -22.04 113.18
C ASN A 77 32.76 -22.91 112.45
N GLN A 78 31.87 -23.59 113.19
CA GLN A 78 30.77 -24.35 112.61
C GLN A 78 29.80 -23.46 111.82
N GLU A 79 29.45 -22.28 112.33
CA GLU A 79 28.60 -21.35 111.61
C GLU A 79 29.28 -20.81 110.34
N LEU A 80 30.57 -20.47 110.41
CA LEU A 80 31.37 -20.12 109.25
C LEU A 80 31.44 -21.27 108.23
N THR A 81 31.53 -22.54 108.68
CA THR A 81 31.48 -23.69 107.76
C THR A 81 30.11 -23.81 107.08
N ARG A 82 29.01 -23.62 107.82
CA ARG A 82 27.65 -23.63 107.24
C ARG A 82 27.47 -22.52 106.21
N GLN A 83 27.93 -21.31 106.53
CA GLN A 83 27.87 -20.17 105.60
C GLN A 83 28.72 -20.39 104.35
N ASN A 84 29.91 -21.00 104.49
CA ASN A 84 30.74 -21.36 103.34
C ASN A 84 30.08 -22.47 102.50
N GLU A 85 29.42 -23.44 103.13
CA GLU A 85 28.65 -24.48 102.43
C GLU A 85 27.50 -23.86 101.62
N THR A 86 26.69 -22.99 102.23
CA THR A 86 25.59 -22.31 101.52
C THR A 86 26.10 -21.44 100.37
N LEU A 87 27.18 -20.69 100.58
CA LEU A 87 27.79 -19.88 99.53
C LEU A 87 28.34 -20.76 98.39
N ASN A 88 29.00 -21.88 98.72
CA ASN A 88 29.47 -22.82 97.71
C ASN A 88 28.32 -23.46 96.93
N GLU A 89 27.20 -23.77 97.58
CA GLU A 89 25.99 -24.26 96.92
C GLU A 89 25.40 -23.20 95.97
N GLU A 90 25.30 -21.95 96.41
CA GLU A 90 24.85 -20.83 95.57
C GLU A 90 25.77 -20.62 94.35
N PHE A 91 27.09 -20.63 94.56
CA PHE A 91 28.06 -20.55 93.46
C PHE A 91 27.97 -21.75 92.53
N ARG A 92 27.73 -22.96 93.04
CA ARG A 92 27.52 -24.15 92.23
C ARG A 92 26.28 -24.01 91.35
N LEU A 93 25.15 -23.60 91.92
CA LEU A 93 23.90 -23.38 91.18
C LEU A 93 24.04 -22.28 90.13
N GLN A 94 24.73 -21.19 90.45
CA GLN A 94 25.03 -20.12 89.49
C GLN A 94 25.91 -20.63 88.35
N HIS A 95 26.93 -21.44 88.65
CA HIS A 95 27.78 -22.05 87.63
C HIS A 95 26.98 -22.97 86.71
N GLU A 96 26.14 -23.85 87.27
CA GLU A 96 25.25 -24.73 86.50
C GLU A 96 24.29 -23.92 85.60
N ALA A 97 23.71 -22.83 86.10
CA ALA A 97 22.83 -21.95 85.32
C ALA A 97 23.58 -21.28 84.15
N LEU A 98 24.80 -20.79 84.38
CA LEU A 98 25.64 -20.21 83.32
C LEU A 98 26.06 -21.25 82.29
N GLU A 99 26.37 -22.48 82.71
CA GLU A 99 26.66 -23.58 81.79
C GLU A 99 25.45 -23.92 80.92
N GLN A 100 24.26 -24.02 81.52
CA GLN A 100 23.02 -24.24 80.77
C GLN A 100 22.75 -23.11 79.76
N GLN A 101 22.91 -21.85 80.17
CA GLN A 101 22.76 -20.70 79.28
C GLN A 101 23.78 -20.73 78.14
N LYS A 102 25.04 -21.04 78.44
CA LYS A 102 26.10 -21.21 77.43
C LYS A 102 25.78 -22.33 76.44
N HIS A 103 25.29 -23.48 76.91
CA HIS A 103 24.88 -24.58 76.05
C HIS A 103 23.66 -24.21 75.20
N SER A 104 22.69 -23.50 75.78
CA SER A 104 21.52 -22.98 75.06
C SER A 104 21.93 -22.00 73.96
N LEU A 105 22.77 -21.01 74.28
CA LEU A 105 23.27 -20.03 73.32
C LEU A 105 24.08 -20.70 72.21
N ARG A 106 24.94 -21.67 72.53
CA ARG A 106 25.67 -22.43 71.50
C ARG A 106 24.72 -23.14 70.53
N ARG A 107 23.65 -23.77 71.03
CA ARG A 107 22.64 -24.41 70.16
C ARG A 107 21.90 -23.38 69.31
N GLN A 108 21.55 -22.22 69.88
CA GLN A 108 20.93 -21.14 69.13
C GLN A 108 21.85 -20.62 68.02
N MET A 109 23.15 -20.44 68.32
CA MET A 109 24.13 -20.03 67.31
C MET A 109 24.26 -21.07 66.20
N THR A 110 24.39 -22.36 66.53
CA THR A 110 24.46 -23.42 65.51
C THR A 110 23.19 -23.51 64.66
N ASN A 111 22.01 -23.28 65.27
CA ASN A 111 20.76 -23.25 64.53
C ASN A 111 20.72 -22.06 63.56
N LEU A 112 21.05 -20.86 64.01
CA LEU A 112 21.11 -19.67 63.17
C LEU A 112 22.16 -19.80 62.05
N GLU A 113 23.32 -20.40 62.34
CA GLU A 113 24.34 -20.75 61.35
C GLU A 113 23.74 -21.70 60.29
N SER A 114 23.10 -22.79 60.70
CA SER A 114 22.49 -23.75 59.76
C SER A 114 21.37 -23.13 58.90
N GLU A 115 20.55 -22.24 59.47
CA GLU A 115 19.52 -21.51 58.73
C GLU A 115 20.15 -20.54 57.72
N SER A 116 21.25 -19.88 58.10
CA SER A 116 21.98 -18.99 57.20
C SER A 116 22.65 -19.76 56.06
N GLU A 117 23.19 -20.95 56.34
CA GLU A 117 23.77 -21.85 55.35
C GLU A 117 22.70 -22.36 54.38
N SER A 118 21.51 -22.74 54.87
CA SER A 118 20.37 -23.12 54.01
C SER A 118 19.98 -21.98 53.08
N LYS A 119 19.82 -20.76 53.61
CA LYS A 119 19.50 -19.57 52.82
C LYS A 119 20.57 -19.26 51.77
N ILE A 120 21.85 -19.43 52.12
CA ILE A 120 22.95 -19.28 51.16
C ILE A 120 22.84 -20.33 50.05
N ILE A 121 22.57 -21.59 50.38
CA ILE A 121 22.41 -22.66 49.39
C ILE A 121 21.24 -22.37 48.46
N GLU A 122 20.07 -21.99 48.99
CA GLU A 122 18.89 -21.60 48.21
C GLU A 122 19.19 -20.44 47.26
N LEU A 123 19.74 -19.34 47.78
CA LEU A 123 20.10 -18.19 46.95
C LEU A 123 21.18 -18.52 45.91
N THR A 124 22.14 -19.39 46.23
CA THR A 124 23.14 -19.83 45.25
C THR A 124 22.53 -20.72 44.16
N ALA A 125 21.51 -21.51 44.48
CA ALA A 125 20.75 -22.29 43.51
C ALA A 125 19.92 -21.37 42.61
N ASP A 126 19.22 -20.39 43.18
CA ASP A 126 18.44 -19.39 42.43
C ASP A 126 19.33 -18.59 41.47
N VAL A 127 20.51 -18.14 41.94
CA VAL A 127 21.47 -17.44 41.09
C VAL A 127 21.96 -18.32 39.95
N LYS A 128 22.19 -19.62 40.18
CA LYS A 128 22.58 -20.56 39.11
C LYS A 128 21.45 -20.76 38.10
N GLU A 129 20.22 -20.94 38.57
CA GLU A 129 19.06 -21.11 37.69
C GLU A 129 18.77 -19.85 36.87
N LEU A 130 18.79 -18.67 37.50
CA LEU A 130 18.63 -17.40 36.78
C LEU A 130 19.72 -17.19 35.73
N LYS A 131 20.98 -17.53 36.03
CA LYS A 131 22.08 -17.50 35.05
C LYS A 131 21.83 -18.47 33.89
N ALA A 132 21.37 -19.69 34.17
CA ALA A 132 21.03 -20.67 33.14
C ALA A 132 19.86 -20.19 32.26
N GLN A 133 18.83 -19.57 32.86
CA GLN A 133 17.72 -18.99 32.11
C GLN A 133 18.15 -17.81 31.24
N VAL A 134 19.05 -16.95 31.72
CA VAL A 134 19.63 -15.86 30.92
C VAL A 134 20.41 -16.44 29.75
N ALA A 135 21.29 -17.42 29.97
CA ALA A 135 22.04 -18.07 28.90
C ALA A 135 21.13 -18.70 27.82
N ARG A 136 20.09 -19.44 28.24
CA ARG A 136 19.09 -20.02 27.32
C ARG A 136 18.37 -18.93 26.51
N ARG A 137 18.00 -17.82 27.14
CA ARG A 137 17.37 -16.68 26.45
C ARG A 137 18.33 -16.02 25.46
N GLU A 138 19.59 -15.83 25.82
CA GLU A 138 20.61 -15.29 24.92
C GLU A 138 20.86 -16.19 23.71
N GLU A 139 20.91 -17.52 23.91
CA GLU A 139 21.02 -18.48 22.81
C GLU A 139 19.80 -18.47 21.89
N ALA A 140 18.59 -18.44 22.46
CA ALA A 140 17.35 -18.33 21.69
C ALA A 140 17.28 -17.02 20.90
N LEU A 141 17.73 -15.90 21.48
CA LEU A 141 17.81 -14.62 20.78
C LEU A 141 18.83 -14.67 19.63
N LYS A 142 20.02 -15.24 19.85
CA LYS A 142 21.02 -15.42 18.79
C LYS A 142 20.51 -16.30 17.65
N GLN A 143 19.79 -17.37 17.96
CA GLN A 143 19.15 -18.23 16.96
C GLN A 143 18.10 -17.43 16.17
N ALA A 144 17.18 -16.74 16.85
CA ALA A 144 16.16 -15.92 16.22
C ALA A 144 16.76 -14.79 15.36
N GLU A 145 17.85 -14.16 15.80
CA GLU A 145 18.59 -13.19 14.99
C GLU A 145 19.21 -13.83 13.75
N SER A 146 19.84 -15.00 13.89
CA SER A 146 20.40 -15.72 12.75
C SER A 146 19.31 -16.11 11.72
N GLU A 147 18.15 -16.56 12.19
CA GLU A 147 17.00 -16.89 11.34
C GLU A 147 16.44 -15.65 10.65
N LYS A 148 16.28 -14.53 11.37
CA LYS A 148 15.89 -13.24 10.79
C LYS A 148 16.88 -12.80 9.71
N THR A 149 18.18 -12.85 9.97
CA THR A 149 19.18 -12.47 8.96
C THR A 149 19.14 -13.36 7.73
N ARG A 150 18.87 -14.67 7.91
CA ARG A 150 18.67 -15.62 6.82
C ARG A 150 17.42 -15.28 6.00
N LEU A 151 16.27 -15.08 6.63
CA LEU A 151 15.03 -14.70 5.95
C LEU A 151 15.18 -13.37 5.20
N VAL A 152 15.82 -12.37 5.81
CA VAL A 152 16.14 -11.11 5.13
C VAL A 152 17.01 -11.37 3.91
N SER A 153 18.06 -12.20 4.00
CA SER A 153 18.91 -12.52 2.85
C SER A 153 18.12 -13.21 1.73
N GLU A 154 17.26 -14.18 2.05
CA GLU A 154 16.43 -14.89 1.07
C GLU A 154 15.42 -13.94 0.41
N LEU A 155 14.74 -13.09 1.18
CA LEU A 155 13.82 -12.07 0.65
C LEU A 155 14.55 -11.04 -0.22
N THR A 156 15.76 -10.62 0.15
CA THR A 156 16.55 -9.70 -0.68
C THR A 156 16.99 -10.34 -1.99
N GLU A 157 17.38 -11.62 -1.98
CA GLU A 157 17.74 -12.36 -3.19
C GLU A 157 16.54 -12.54 -4.11
N GLN A 158 15.38 -12.89 -3.57
CA GLN A 158 14.12 -12.99 -4.32
C GLN A 158 13.73 -11.66 -4.95
N ASN A 159 13.80 -10.55 -4.18
CA ASN A 159 13.53 -9.21 -4.71
C ASN A 159 14.51 -8.81 -5.82
N LEU A 160 15.79 -9.13 -5.68
CA LEU A 160 16.79 -8.91 -6.73
C LEU A 160 16.48 -9.74 -7.98
N ARG A 161 16.08 -11.00 -7.82
CA ARG A 161 15.71 -11.89 -8.93
C ARG A 161 14.46 -11.39 -9.66
N LEU A 162 13.40 -11.02 -8.94
CA LEU A 162 12.18 -10.46 -9.51
C LEU A 162 12.48 -9.13 -10.23
N THR A 163 13.30 -8.27 -9.62
CA THR A 163 13.75 -7.01 -10.26
C THR A 163 14.52 -7.28 -11.55
N ALA A 164 15.38 -8.30 -11.58
CA ALA A 164 16.10 -8.70 -12.78
C ALA A 164 15.15 -9.21 -13.88
N GLN A 165 14.16 -10.02 -13.52
CA GLN A 165 13.12 -10.51 -14.44
C GLN A 165 12.26 -9.37 -14.99
N LEU A 166 11.85 -8.41 -14.15
CA LEU A 166 11.13 -7.22 -14.58
C LEU A 166 11.95 -6.37 -15.55
N LYS A 167 13.25 -6.16 -15.25
CA LYS A 167 14.17 -5.47 -16.17
C LYS A 167 14.31 -6.22 -17.50
N GLU A 168 14.35 -7.54 -17.48
CA GLU A 168 14.42 -8.33 -18.70
C GLU A 168 13.12 -8.27 -19.51
N SER A 169 11.96 -8.36 -18.84
CA SER A 169 10.63 -8.18 -19.46
C SER A 169 10.51 -6.79 -20.10
N ARG A 170 10.89 -5.74 -19.38
CA ARG A 170 10.94 -4.37 -19.89
C ARG A 170 11.84 -4.25 -21.13
N ARG A 171 13.03 -4.87 -21.14
CA ARG A 171 13.89 -4.90 -22.33
C ARG A 171 13.25 -5.65 -23.50
N ARG A 172 12.46 -6.70 -23.26
CA ARG A 172 11.71 -7.40 -24.32
C ARG A 172 10.61 -6.51 -24.88
N GLU A 173 9.87 -5.82 -24.00
CA GLU A 173 8.84 -4.85 -24.39
C GLU A 173 9.43 -3.69 -25.19
N GLU A 174 10.55 -3.11 -24.75
CA GLU A 174 11.27 -2.06 -25.49
C GLU A 174 11.69 -2.57 -26.89
N ARG A 175 12.20 -3.79 -27.01
CA ARG A 175 12.50 -4.40 -28.33
C ARG A 175 11.26 -4.56 -29.20
N LEU A 176 10.15 -5.09 -28.67
CA LEU A 176 8.91 -5.25 -29.42
C LEU A 176 8.32 -3.88 -29.84
N SER A 177 8.42 -2.86 -28.98
CA SER A 177 8.00 -1.50 -29.30
C SER A 177 8.83 -0.89 -30.43
N SER A 178 10.14 -1.14 -30.45
CA SER A 178 11.02 -0.72 -31.56
C SER A 178 10.69 -1.44 -32.87
N GLN A 179 10.34 -2.73 -32.80
CA GLN A 179 9.90 -3.48 -33.98
C GLN A 179 8.54 -3.00 -34.49
N LEU A 180 7.61 -2.67 -33.59
CA LEU A 180 6.29 -2.14 -33.93
C LEU A 180 6.39 -0.75 -34.59
N THR A 181 7.25 0.13 -34.06
CA THR A 181 7.50 1.45 -34.65
C THR A 181 8.15 1.31 -36.02
N ALA A 182 9.19 0.48 -36.17
CA ALA A 182 9.79 0.20 -37.48
C ALA A 182 8.78 -0.40 -38.48
N ALA A 183 7.90 -1.31 -38.04
CA ALA A 183 6.85 -1.85 -38.89
C ALA A 183 5.83 -0.77 -39.30
N ARG A 184 5.41 0.10 -38.37
CA ARG A 184 4.53 1.24 -38.66
C ARG A 184 5.16 2.19 -39.67
N GLU A 185 6.46 2.48 -39.55
CA GLU A 185 7.21 3.28 -40.52
C GLU A 185 7.29 2.60 -41.89
N GLN A 186 7.48 1.28 -41.95
CA GLN A 186 7.43 0.55 -43.22
C GLN A 186 6.04 0.61 -43.86
N PHE A 187 4.97 0.49 -43.07
CA PHE A 187 3.60 0.62 -43.57
C PHE A 187 3.29 2.05 -44.02
N SER A 188 3.77 3.08 -43.30
CA SER A 188 3.58 4.46 -43.72
C SER A 188 4.32 4.76 -45.03
N LEU A 189 5.56 4.27 -45.19
CA LEU A 189 6.33 4.38 -46.44
C LEU A 189 5.64 3.67 -47.61
N ARG A 190 5.13 2.45 -47.39
CA ARG A 190 4.35 1.73 -48.43
C ARG A 190 3.06 2.46 -48.76
N LYS A 191 2.37 3.03 -47.77
CA LYS A 191 1.15 3.81 -47.97
C LYS A 191 1.42 5.06 -48.80
N THR A 192 2.49 5.81 -48.51
CA THR A 192 2.85 7.00 -49.31
C THR A 192 3.25 6.60 -50.72
N SER A 193 4.04 5.53 -50.88
CA SER A 193 4.39 5.02 -52.22
C SER A 193 3.17 4.55 -53.02
N LEU A 194 2.19 3.89 -52.37
CA LEU A 194 0.94 3.52 -53.03
C LEU A 194 0.10 4.75 -53.41
N GLN A 195 0.03 5.75 -52.53
CA GLN A 195 -0.64 7.02 -52.82
C GLN A 195 0.03 7.76 -53.99
N ASP A 196 1.36 7.73 -54.07
CA ASP A 196 2.09 8.26 -55.22
C ASP A 196 1.70 7.49 -56.48
N HIS A 197 1.72 6.16 -56.48
CA HIS A 197 1.29 5.37 -57.65
C HIS A 197 -0.17 5.61 -58.04
N GLU A 198 -1.06 5.79 -57.06
CA GLU A 198 -2.47 6.12 -57.29
C GLU A 198 -2.59 7.48 -57.99
N SER A 199 -1.89 8.51 -57.52
CA SER A 199 -1.86 9.81 -58.19
C SER A 199 -1.26 9.75 -59.60
N HIS A 200 -0.22 8.93 -59.83
CA HIS A 200 0.31 8.72 -61.19
C HIS A 200 -0.71 8.00 -62.08
N ALA A 201 -1.48 7.06 -61.54
CA ALA A 201 -2.55 6.38 -62.28
C ALA A 201 -3.72 7.33 -62.57
N GLU A 202 -4.04 8.26 -61.68
CA GLU A 202 -5.02 9.33 -61.93
C GLU A 202 -4.57 10.25 -63.08
N ILE A 203 -3.31 10.69 -63.08
CA ILE A 203 -2.76 11.50 -64.19
C ILE A 203 -2.86 10.76 -65.52
N LEU A 204 -2.49 9.47 -65.55
CA LEU A 204 -2.58 8.66 -66.78
C LEU A 204 -4.04 8.45 -67.23
N ARG A 205 -5.00 8.37 -66.31
CA ARG A 205 -6.43 8.33 -66.65
C ARG A 205 -6.87 9.65 -67.28
N GLU A 206 -6.51 10.78 -66.69
CA GLU A 206 -6.80 12.10 -67.24
C GLU A 206 -6.18 12.29 -68.64
N GLU A 207 -4.95 11.83 -68.86
CA GLU A 207 -4.33 11.83 -70.19
C GLU A 207 -5.08 10.96 -71.19
N LEU A 208 -5.56 9.78 -70.78
CA LEU A 208 -6.33 8.89 -71.63
C LEU A 208 -7.71 9.48 -71.96
N ASP A 209 -8.38 10.11 -71.00
CA ASP A 209 -9.64 10.82 -71.21
C ASP A 209 -9.45 11.98 -72.20
N LEU A 210 -8.40 12.79 -72.03
CA LEU A 210 -8.03 13.85 -72.98
C LEU A 210 -7.74 13.32 -74.39
N MET A 211 -7.14 12.14 -74.51
CA MET A 211 -6.90 11.50 -75.80
C MET A 211 -8.19 10.92 -76.38
N SER A 212 -9.09 10.38 -75.55
CA SER A 212 -10.41 9.92 -75.96
C SER A 212 -11.25 11.08 -76.48
N ASP A 213 -11.30 12.20 -75.77
CA ASP A 213 -12.01 13.41 -76.20
C ASP A 213 -11.49 13.92 -77.56
N LYS A 214 -10.18 13.87 -77.77
CA LYS A 214 -9.58 14.21 -79.07
C LYS A 214 -9.95 13.21 -80.17
N CYS A 215 -10.01 11.93 -79.87
CA CYS A 215 -10.50 10.92 -80.82
C CYS A 215 -11.96 11.18 -81.18
N ASP A 216 -12.83 11.40 -80.19
CA ASP A 216 -14.25 11.70 -80.40
C ASP A 216 -14.44 12.99 -81.21
N GLU A 217 -13.63 14.03 -80.98
CA GLU A 217 -13.65 15.27 -81.74
C GLU A 217 -13.20 15.04 -83.20
N LEU A 218 -12.15 14.26 -83.42
CA LEU A 218 -11.71 13.89 -84.78
C LEU A 218 -12.75 13.01 -85.49
N GLU A 219 -13.40 12.09 -84.78
CA GLU A 219 -14.50 11.29 -85.31
C GLU A 219 -15.68 12.17 -85.72
N ARG A 220 -16.06 13.16 -84.89
CA ARG A 220 -17.08 14.18 -85.25
C ARG A 220 -16.68 14.98 -86.49
N GLN A 221 -15.44 15.44 -86.57
CA GLN A 221 -14.95 16.17 -87.75
C GLN A 221 -15.00 15.31 -89.01
N VAL A 222 -14.72 14.00 -88.91
CA VAL A 222 -14.84 13.07 -90.03
C VAL A 222 -16.32 12.89 -90.42
N THR A 223 -17.25 12.75 -89.47
CA THR A 223 -18.67 12.64 -89.78
C THR A 223 -19.19 13.88 -90.47
N ASP A 224 -18.83 15.08 -89.99
CA ASP A 224 -19.24 16.35 -90.59
C ASP A 224 -18.74 16.47 -92.04
N LEU A 225 -17.46 16.15 -92.29
CA LEU A 225 -16.90 16.12 -93.65
C LEU A 225 -17.56 15.06 -94.54
N MET A 226 -18.00 13.93 -93.98
CA MET A 226 -18.74 12.91 -94.72
C MET A 226 -20.15 13.40 -95.09
N GLU A 227 -20.84 14.10 -94.18
CA GLU A 227 -22.14 14.73 -94.44
C GLU A 227 -22.03 15.85 -95.48
N GLU A 228 -21.03 16.72 -95.35
CA GLU A 228 -20.71 17.74 -96.36
C GLU A 228 -20.43 17.10 -97.72
N ARG A 229 -19.59 16.05 -97.78
CA ARG A 229 -19.33 15.29 -99.02
C ARG A 229 -20.61 14.69 -99.59
N ALA A 230 -21.49 14.13 -98.77
CA ALA A 230 -22.77 13.57 -99.24
C ALA A 230 -23.70 14.66 -99.79
N SER A 231 -23.75 15.84 -99.15
CA SER A 231 -24.51 16.98 -99.63
C SER A 231 -23.98 17.52 -100.96
N LEU A 232 -22.65 17.62 -101.11
CA LEU A 232 -21.99 18.03 -102.35
C LEU A 232 -22.20 16.99 -103.45
N GLN A 233 -22.19 15.71 -103.12
CA GLN A 233 -22.50 14.63 -104.06
C GLN A 233 -23.96 14.74 -104.54
N SER A 234 -24.92 14.96 -103.63
CA SER A 234 -26.32 15.18 -104.02
C SER A 234 -26.49 16.42 -104.89
N ALA A 235 -25.79 17.52 -104.57
CA ALA A 235 -25.82 18.74 -105.39
C ALA A 235 -25.18 18.52 -106.78
N LEU A 236 -24.15 17.68 -106.87
CA LEU A 236 -23.53 17.27 -108.12
C LEU A 236 -24.49 16.39 -108.95
N ASP A 237 -25.19 15.46 -108.32
CA ASP A 237 -26.17 14.60 -108.98
C ASP A 237 -27.35 15.43 -109.51
N ASP A 238 -27.89 16.36 -108.72
CA ASP A 238 -28.90 17.34 -109.17
C ASP A 238 -28.41 18.18 -110.37
N ALA A 239 -27.15 18.63 -110.34
CA ALA A 239 -26.55 19.39 -111.43
C ALA A 239 -26.38 18.52 -112.69
N ASN A 240 -26.00 17.25 -112.52
CA ASN A 240 -25.91 16.27 -113.60
C ASN A 240 -27.28 15.99 -114.23
N GLU A 241 -28.33 15.84 -113.41
CA GLU A 241 -29.71 15.70 -113.88
C GLU A 241 -30.18 16.94 -114.64
N ARG A 242 -29.90 18.14 -114.13
CA ARG A 242 -30.16 19.40 -114.85
C ARG A 242 -29.41 19.45 -116.18
N SER A 243 -28.13 19.03 -116.21
CA SER A 243 -27.34 18.93 -117.44
C SER A 243 -27.98 17.94 -118.43
N HIS A 244 -28.38 16.76 -117.96
CA HIS A 244 -29.06 15.75 -118.79
C HIS A 244 -30.39 16.28 -119.34
N MET A 245 -31.17 17.00 -118.54
CA MET A 245 -32.42 17.63 -118.97
C MET A 245 -32.18 18.73 -120.00
N LEU A 246 -31.15 19.55 -119.83
CA LEU A 246 -30.75 20.56 -120.81
C LEU A 246 -30.23 19.93 -122.10
N GLU A 247 -29.41 18.87 -122.03
CA GLU A 247 -28.97 18.11 -123.19
C GLU A 247 -30.14 17.47 -123.94
N LYS A 248 -31.11 16.91 -123.22
CA LYS A 248 -32.32 16.35 -123.83
C LYS A 248 -33.11 17.44 -124.54
N ARG A 249 -33.37 18.58 -123.90
CA ARG A 249 -34.01 19.74 -124.53
C ARG A 249 -33.22 20.24 -125.73
N PHE A 250 -31.89 20.23 -125.65
CA PHE A 250 -31.03 20.60 -126.76
C PHE A 250 -31.17 19.62 -127.93
N ARG A 251 -31.14 18.30 -127.68
CA ARG A 251 -31.40 17.27 -128.69
C ARG A 251 -32.80 17.41 -129.28
N ASP A 252 -33.82 17.62 -128.45
CA ASP A 252 -35.21 17.84 -128.89
C ASP A 252 -35.32 19.10 -129.77
N HIS A 253 -34.69 20.21 -129.38
CA HIS A 253 -34.61 21.42 -130.19
C HIS A 253 -33.79 21.22 -131.47
N GLU A 254 -32.70 20.46 -131.44
CA GLU A 254 -31.98 20.07 -132.64
C GLU A 254 -32.85 19.22 -133.57
N HIS A 255 -33.63 18.27 -133.03
CA HIS A 255 -34.57 17.47 -133.80
C HIS A 255 -35.69 18.35 -134.40
N GLN A 256 -36.24 19.28 -133.63
CA GLN A 256 -37.19 20.29 -134.10
C GLN A 256 -36.58 21.16 -135.21
N LEU A 257 -35.33 21.61 -135.05
CA LEU A 257 -34.61 22.37 -136.07
C LEU A 257 -34.37 21.53 -137.32
N ARG A 258 -33.96 20.27 -137.19
CA ARG A 258 -33.79 19.35 -138.33
C ARG A 258 -35.12 19.06 -139.02
N HIS A 259 -36.22 18.93 -138.27
CA HIS A 259 -37.57 18.78 -138.82
C HIS A 259 -38.01 20.05 -139.57
N ALA A 260 -37.88 21.22 -138.94
CA ALA A 260 -38.17 22.50 -139.58
C ALA A 260 -37.25 22.76 -140.79
N GLN A 261 -36.01 22.29 -140.76
CA GLN A 261 -35.08 22.34 -141.90
C GLN A 261 -35.55 21.40 -143.01
N ARG A 262 -35.99 20.17 -142.70
CA ARG A 262 -36.60 19.25 -143.67
C ARG A 262 -37.88 19.82 -144.28
N ASP A 263 -38.79 20.34 -143.46
CA ASP A 263 -39.99 21.02 -143.94
C ASP A 263 -39.62 22.23 -144.82
N SER A 264 -38.59 23.00 -144.43
CA SER A 264 -38.10 24.13 -145.23
C SER A 264 -37.38 23.72 -146.53
N SER A 265 -36.77 22.52 -146.57
CA SER A 265 -36.15 21.95 -147.76
C SER A 265 -37.17 21.26 -148.67
N ASP A 266 -38.20 20.63 -148.10
CA ASP A 266 -39.35 20.08 -148.81
C ASP A 266 -40.21 21.21 -149.41
N LEU A 267 -40.22 22.38 -148.76
CA LEU A 267 -40.77 23.64 -149.27
C LEU A 267 -39.78 24.45 -150.13
N ARG A 268 -38.53 23.99 -150.30
CA ARG A 268 -37.53 24.57 -151.21
C ARG A 268 -37.06 23.52 -152.21
N THR A 269 -37.95 23.08 -153.10
CA THR A 269 -37.91 23.51 -154.52
C THR A 269 -39.07 22.87 -155.31
N PRO A 270 -39.65 23.56 -156.30
CA PRO A 270 -39.42 24.95 -156.71
C PRO A 270 -40.71 25.80 -156.66
N VAL A 271 -40.51 27.11 -156.78
CA VAL A 271 -41.51 28.09 -157.26
C VAL A 271 -42.59 28.42 -156.22
N SER A 272 -42.28 29.29 -155.27
CA SER A 272 -42.34 30.76 -155.40
C SER A 272 -43.65 31.36 -154.92
N ARG A 273 -43.49 32.44 -154.14
CA ARG A 273 -44.45 33.55 -153.97
C ARG A 273 -45.87 33.13 -153.56
N VAL A 274 -46.15 33.21 -152.27
CA VAL A 274 -47.04 34.26 -151.77
C VAL A 274 -46.49 34.81 -150.46
N ARG A 275 -46.48 36.14 -150.43
CA ARG A 275 -46.02 37.06 -149.40
C ARG A 275 -47.23 37.49 -148.59
N ALA A 276 -47.14 37.44 -147.26
CA ALA A 276 -47.85 38.39 -146.39
C ALA A 276 -47.20 38.42 -144.99
N SER A 277 -46.31 39.42 -144.79
CA SER A 277 -45.98 40.15 -143.55
C SER A 277 -45.53 39.39 -142.28
N PRO A 278 -44.65 39.94 -141.42
CA PRO A 278 -44.14 41.31 -141.36
C PRO A 278 -42.60 41.41 -141.34
N SER A 279 -42.12 42.64 -141.50
CA SER A 279 -40.77 43.14 -141.17
C SER A 279 -40.94 44.64 -140.85
N PRO A 280 -39.91 45.41 -140.41
CA PRO A 280 -38.56 45.01 -139.98
C PRO A 280 -38.16 45.60 -138.59
N VAL A 281 -37.27 44.96 -137.79
CA VAL A 281 -35.78 45.02 -137.77
C VAL A 281 -35.23 46.34 -137.17
N SER A 282 -34.51 46.27 -136.04
CA SER A 282 -33.03 46.24 -136.01
C SER A 282 -32.41 46.80 -134.73
N ALA A 283 -31.43 46.03 -134.21
CA ALA A 283 -30.10 46.46 -133.75
C ALA A 283 -29.90 47.47 -132.60
N GLY A 284 -29.06 47.05 -131.64
CA GLY A 284 -28.31 47.89 -130.69
C GLY A 284 -28.03 47.11 -129.40
N GLN A 285 -26.92 46.38 -129.27
CA GLN A 285 -25.61 46.79 -128.69
C GLN A 285 -25.60 47.21 -127.20
N ARG A 286 -24.68 46.57 -126.45
CA ARG A 286 -23.93 47.03 -125.23
C ARG A 286 -24.73 47.12 -123.91
N SER A 287 -24.36 46.43 -122.83
CA SER A 287 -23.19 46.57 -121.90
C SER A 287 -23.46 47.53 -120.72
N LEU A 288 -23.37 46.97 -119.50
CA LEU A 288 -22.97 47.52 -118.19
C LEU A 288 -23.95 48.34 -117.29
N LEU A 289 -23.93 47.92 -116.00
CA LEU A 289 -24.18 48.62 -114.71
C LEU A 289 -25.63 49.04 -114.40
N SER A 290 -26.25 48.58 -113.30
CA SER A 290 -26.05 48.85 -111.85
C SER A 290 -26.89 50.02 -111.36
N GLU A 291 -27.34 49.88 -110.10
CA GLU A 291 -27.99 50.86 -109.21
C GLU A 291 -29.51 51.01 -109.40
N MET A 292 -30.27 50.61 -108.36
CA MET A 292 -30.82 51.48 -107.29
C MET A 292 -31.93 52.37 -107.87
N GLU A 293 -33.08 52.59 -107.26
CA GLU A 293 -33.46 52.59 -105.86
C GLU A 293 -34.96 52.90 -105.88
N THR A 294 -35.72 52.29 -104.98
CA THR A 294 -36.77 52.99 -104.24
C THR A 294 -36.63 52.45 -102.81
N SER A 295 -35.80 53.04 -101.93
CA SER A 295 -35.92 54.38 -101.32
C SER A 295 -37.30 54.54 -100.64
N SER A 296 -37.43 54.91 -99.37
CA SER A 296 -36.58 55.70 -98.47
C SER A 296 -36.98 55.34 -97.02
N ASP A 297 -36.06 55.22 -96.04
CA ASP A 297 -35.61 56.29 -95.11
C ASP A 297 -36.79 57.18 -94.64
N ASP A 298 -37.07 57.39 -93.36
CA ASP A 298 -36.21 58.00 -92.34
C ASP A 298 -36.96 58.03 -90.97
N ASP A 299 -36.31 58.59 -89.95
CA ASP A 299 -36.79 59.01 -88.62
C ASP A 299 -36.47 58.10 -87.40
N LEU A 300 -35.32 58.42 -86.80
CA LEU A 300 -35.21 58.63 -85.34
C LEU A 300 -36.01 59.91 -84.93
N PRO A 301 -36.17 60.26 -83.63
CA PRO A 301 -36.57 59.55 -82.41
C PRO A 301 -37.76 60.33 -81.72
N PRO A 302 -38.32 60.03 -80.51
CA PRO A 302 -37.63 60.10 -79.21
C PRO A 302 -38.13 59.11 -78.11
N ASN A 303 -37.36 59.01 -77.02
CA ASN A 303 -37.80 58.64 -75.65
C ASN A 303 -38.58 57.34 -75.41
N LEU A 304 -37.89 56.36 -74.78
CA LEU A 304 -38.37 55.62 -73.60
C LEU A 304 -37.24 54.72 -73.03
N SER A 305 -36.35 55.34 -72.24
CA SER A 305 -35.67 54.67 -71.10
C SER A 305 -36.70 54.48 -69.97
N PRO A 306 -36.72 53.39 -69.15
CA PRO A 306 -35.60 52.93 -68.30
C PRO A 306 -35.56 51.35 -68.19
N PRO A 307 -34.73 50.64 -67.37
CA PRO A 307 -34.48 50.86 -65.95
C PRO A 307 -32.99 51.03 -65.59
N LEU A 308 -32.66 52.21 -65.06
CA LEU A 308 -31.69 52.32 -63.97
C LEU A 308 -32.21 51.45 -62.82
N THR A 309 -31.66 50.25 -62.60
CA THR A 309 -31.73 49.57 -61.29
C THR A 309 -30.74 48.42 -61.11
N VAL A 310 -30.05 47.89 -62.13
CA VAL A 310 -29.15 46.74 -61.87
C VAL A 310 -27.75 47.19 -61.40
N LEU A 311 -27.22 48.31 -61.90
CA LEU A 311 -25.91 48.84 -61.47
C LEU A 311 -25.96 49.59 -60.14
N GLU A 312 -27.11 50.15 -59.76
CA GLU A 312 -27.32 50.75 -58.43
C GLU A 312 -27.63 49.68 -57.38
N LEU A 313 -28.40 48.64 -57.70
CA LEU A 313 -28.65 47.50 -56.81
C LEU A 313 -27.39 46.61 -56.62
N GLN A 314 -26.52 46.45 -57.63
CA GLN A 314 -25.22 45.79 -57.45
C GLN A 314 -24.25 46.63 -56.61
N ARG A 315 -24.29 47.96 -56.72
CA ARG A 315 -23.45 48.87 -55.92
C ARG A 315 -23.94 48.98 -54.47
N GLU A 316 -25.24 48.92 -54.25
CA GLU A 316 -25.89 48.93 -52.94
C GLU A 316 -25.85 47.55 -52.26
N ALA A 317 -25.99 46.44 -53.00
CA ALA A 317 -25.75 45.09 -52.49
C ALA A 317 -24.27 44.85 -52.13
N LEU A 318 -23.32 45.39 -52.91
CA LEU A 318 -21.89 45.35 -52.54
C LEU A 318 -21.53 46.31 -51.41
N SER A 319 -22.27 47.42 -51.24
CA SER A 319 -22.13 48.35 -50.10
C SER A 319 -22.69 47.73 -48.81
N ALA A 320 -23.90 47.17 -48.86
CA ALA A 320 -24.54 46.44 -47.77
C ALA A 320 -23.76 45.18 -47.38
N TRP A 321 -23.21 44.43 -48.35
CA TRP A 321 -22.37 43.27 -48.09
C TRP A 321 -21.01 43.66 -47.48
N ARG A 322 -20.41 44.79 -47.88
CA ARG A 322 -19.20 45.33 -47.22
C ARG A 322 -19.49 45.85 -45.81
N ALA A 323 -20.64 46.50 -45.58
CA ALA A 323 -21.10 46.95 -44.27
C ALA A 323 -21.43 45.79 -43.32
N LEU A 324 -22.11 44.73 -43.81
CA LEU A 324 -22.34 43.48 -43.09
C LEU A 324 -21.03 42.75 -42.76
N ARG A 325 -20.03 42.79 -43.65
CA ARG A 325 -18.70 42.20 -43.41
C ARG A 325 -17.81 43.07 -42.49
N GLY A 326 -18.16 44.35 -42.31
CA GLY A 326 -17.59 45.25 -41.30
C GLY A 326 -18.18 44.99 -39.92
N LEU A 327 -19.51 44.96 -39.81
CA LEU A 327 -20.24 44.63 -38.58
C LEU A 327 -19.93 43.21 -38.08
N CYS A 328 -19.78 42.22 -38.97
CA CYS A 328 -19.32 40.87 -38.60
C CYS A 328 -17.84 40.79 -38.17
N ARG A 329 -17.02 41.81 -38.48
CA ARG A 329 -15.64 41.94 -37.97
C ARG A 329 -15.58 42.72 -36.66
N GLU A 330 -16.49 43.65 -36.44
CA GLU A 330 -16.67 44.41 -35.19
C GLU A 330 -17.30 43.55 -34.09
N LEU A 331 -18.32 42.74 -34.40
CA LEU A 331 -18.88 41.74 -33.49
C LEU A 331 -17.83 40.69 -33.08
N ARG A 332 -16.97 40.27 -34.04
CA ARG A 332 -15.90 39.29 -33.80
C ARG A 332 -14.66 39.90 -33.12
N LYS A 333 -14.53 41.23 -33.08
CA LYS A 333 -13.56 41.96 -32.23
C LYS A 333 -14.11 42.15 -30.82
N GLY A 334 -15.38 42.54 -30.67
CA GLY A 334 -16.05 42.65 -29.37
C GLY A 334 -16.09 41.34 -28.58
N GLU A 335 -16.28 40.20 -29.26
CA GLU A 335 -16.25 38.87 -28.63
C GLU A 335 -14.82 38.45 -28.19
N LYS A 336 -13.79 38.95 -28.86
CA LYS A 336 -12.37 38.73 -28.48
C LYS A 336 -11.89 39.68 -27.38
N ASP A 337 -12.48 40.85 -27.25
CA ASP A 337 -12.14 41.83 -26.21
C ASP A 337 -12.84 41.52 -24.88
N LEU A 338 -14.04 40.93 -24.91
CA LEU A 338 -14.72 40.38 -23.72
C LEU A 338 -13.98 39.16 -23.13
N ASN A 339 -13.43 38.28 -23.98
CA ASN A 339 -12.68 37.10 -23.51
C ASN A 339 -11.25 37.44 -23.04
N LYS A 340 -10.65 38.56 -23.49
CA LYS A 340 -9.32 38.98 -23.01
C LYS A 340 -9.35 39.74 -21.68
N SER A 341 -10.48 40.34 -21.30
CA SER A 341 -10.61 41.03 -20.01
C SER A 341 -10.94 40.08 -18.85
N GLY A 342 -11.45 38.87 -19.12
CA GLY A 342 -11.85 37.89 -18.10
C GLY A 342 -10.77 36.87 -17.69
N GLN A 343 -9.65 36.79 -18.41
CA GLN A 343 -8.64 35.72 -18.24
C GLN A 343 -7.27 36.18 -17.72
N ASN A 344 -7.07 37.46 -17.43
CA ASN A 344 -5.77 37.96 -16.93
C ASN A 344 -5.72 38.15 -15.40
N SER A 345 -6.58 37.50 -14.63
CA SER A 345 -6.56 37.59 -13.16
C SER A 345 -6.93 36.27 -12.47
N LEU A 346 -6.33 35.14 -12.87
CA LEU A 346 -6.04 34.04 -11.95
C LEU A 346 -5.23 32.95 -12.67
N ASP A 347 -3.90 33.06 -12.70
CA ASP A 347 -3.04 31.93 -13.13
C ASP A 347 -1.67 32.02 -12.47
N HIS A 348 -1.65 32.08 -11.13
CA HIS A 348 -0.46 31.74 -10.34
C HIS A 348 -0.89 30.92 -9.13
N LEU A 349 -0.82 29.59 -9.29
CA LEU A 349 -0.70 28.52 -8.28
C LEU A 349 -1.58 27.35 -8.69
N SER A 350 -1.03 26.45 -9.50
CA SER A 350 -1.30 25.01 -9.43
C SER A 350 -0.27 24.28 -10.29
N THR A 351 0.83 23.91 -9.64
CA THR A 351 1.74 22.86 -10.10
C THR A 351 1.44 21.63 -9.25
N SER A 352 1.25 20.50 -9.95
CA SER A 352 1.24 19.12 -9.44
C SER A 352 -0.07 18.56 -8.86
N SER A 353 -0.75 17.81 -9.73
CA SER A 353 -1.29 16.46 -9.51
C SER A 353 -0.41 15.62 -8.56
N SER A 354 -0.86 14.66 -7.77
CA SER A 354 -1.72 13.49 -8.01
C SER A 354 -1.66 12.71 -6.68
N GLY A 355 -2.62 11.95 -6.19
CA GLY A 355 -3.83 11.35 -6.70
C GLY A 355 -4.20 10.24 -5.71
N CYS A 356 -5.45 9.85 -5.60
CA CYS A 356 -5.82 8.46 -5.30
C CYS A 356 -7.33 8.33 -5.46
N SER A 357 -7.73 7.49 -6.41
CA SER A 357 -9.05 6.93 -6.45
C SER A 357 -9.06 5.73 -5.51
N SER A 358 -10.00 5.70 -4.57
CA SER A 358 -10.50 4.43 -4.06
C SER A 358 -11.98 4.55 -3.78
N SER A 359 -12.72 3.75 -4.51
CA SER A 359 -14.12 3.42 -4.34
C SER A 359 -14.43 3.02 -2.89
N SER A 360 -15.55 3.52 -2.38
CA SER A 360 -16.24 2.94 -1.23
C SER A 360 -17.71 3.26 -1.37
N GLU A 361 -18.47 2.28 -1.86
CA GLU A 361 -19.91 2.21 -1.64
C GLU A 361 -20.12 2.02 -0.13
N GLY A 362 -20.97 2.85 0.47
CA GLY A 362 -21.23 2.83 1.90
C GLY A 362 -22.27 3.88 2.27
N GLU A 363 -23.51 3.42 2.28
CA GLU A 363 -24.57 3.68 3.27
C GLU A 363 -24.81 5.14 3.69
N GLU A 364 -26.02 5.59 3.34
CA GLU A 364 -26.66 6.80 3.83
C GLU A 364 -26.85 6.70 5.36
N ASP A 365 -26.20 7.56 6.12
CA ASP A 365 -26.50 7.79 7.54
C ASP A 365 -26.88 9.27 7.77
N GLU A 366 -28.08 9.42 8.31
CA GLU A 366 -28.76 10.65 8.71
C GLU A 366 -27.88 11.54 9.60
N CYS A 367 -27.52 12.72 9.10
CA CYS A 367 -26.99 13.79 9.94
C CYS A 367 -28.14 14.66 10.44
N ASP A 368 -28.61 14.37 11.65
CA ASP A 368 -29.53 15.19 12.44
C ASP A 368 -28.82 16.49 12.85
N MET A 369 -29.16 17.58 12.16
CA MET A 369 -28.65 18.92 12.47
C MET A 369 -29.49 19.49 13.61
N HIS A 370 -28.94 19.45 14.82
CA HIS A 370 -29.42 20.27 15.92
C HIS A 370 -29.42 21.76 15.49
N GLU A 371 -30.61 22.27 15.20
CA GLU A 371 -30.88 23.70 15.26
C GLU A 371 -30.66 24.15 16.70
N ASP A 372 -29.58 24.92 16.95
CA ASP A 372 -29.44 25.64 18.21
C ASP A 372 -29.44 27.15 17.99
N GLU A 373 -30.33 27.74 18.76
CA GLU A 373 -30.85 29.07 18.75
C GLU A 373 -29.79 30.08 19.19
N GLY A 374 -29.67 31.21 18.49
CA GLY A 374 -28.79 32.24 19.03
C GLY A 374 -28.53 33.46 18.19
N LEU A 375 -29.55 34.08 17.57
CA LEU A 375 -29.42 35.45 17.05
C LEU A 375 -30.76 36.21 16.94
N GLY A 376 -31.81 35.74 17.60
CA GLY A 376 -33.17 36.32 17.55
C GLY A 376 -33.41 37.64 18.31
N SER A 377 -32.39 38.42 18.70
CA SER A 377 -32.60 39.58 19.59
C SER A 377 -32.05 40.93 19.09
N LEU A 378 -31.34 40.99 17.96
CA LEU A 378 -31.08 42.28 17.32
C LEU A 378 -32.35 42.72 16.58
N LYS A 379 -33.32 43.26 17.33
CA LYS A 379 -34.59 43.82 16.85
C LYS A 379 -34.33 44.71 15.63
N ALA A 380 -34.50 44.11 14.45
CA ALA A 380 -34.56 44.82 13.18
C ALA A 380 -35.62 45.91 13.32
N GLY A 381 -35.22 47.14 12.99
CA GLY A 381 -36.09 48.30 13.11
C GLY A 381 -35.80 49.24 14.28
N ARG A 382 -34.78 49.00 15.14
CA ARG A 382 -34.28 50.08 16.03
C ARG A 382 -33.65 51.21 15.21
N LEU A 383 -32.78 50.85 14.25
CA LEU A 383 -32.23 51.78 13.26
C LEU A 383 -33.34 52.39 12.40
N SER A 384 -34.30 51.59 11.90
CA SER A 384 -35.41 52.14 11.11
C SER A 384 -36.31 53.08 11.92
N ARG A 385 -36.52 52.86 13.23
CA ARG A 385 -37.27 53.76 14.11
C ARG A 385 -36.50 55.05 14.38
N VAL A 386 -35.19 54.99 14.64
CA VAL A 386 -34.35 56.18 14.83
C VAL A 386 -34.28 57.00 13.54
N VAL A 387 -34.08 56.35 12.39
CA VAL A 387 -34.09 56.99 11.06
C VAL A 387 -35.45 57.58 10.73
N SER A 388 -36.55 56.88 11.01
CA SER A 388 -37.91 57.42 10.82
C SER A 388 -38.20 58.62 11.72
N LYS A 389 -37.70 58.61 12.97
CA LYS A 389 -37.83 59.72 13.93
C LYS A 389 -36.96 60.92 13.52
N LEU A 390 -35.74 60.68 13.02
CA LEU A 390 -34.87 61.70 12.42
C LEU A 390 -35.49 62.31 11.16
N CYS A 391 -36.01 61.48 10.25
CA CYS A 391 -36.68 61.94 9.03
C CYS A 391 -37.94 62.75 9.34
N ARG A 392 -38.64 62.48 10.45
CA ARG A 392 -39.77 63.30 10.91
C ARG A 392 -39.32 64.64 11.49
N LEU A 393 -38.27 64.66 12.33
CA LEU A 393 -37.67 65.88 12.89
C LEU A 393 -37.01 66.80 11.85
N VAL A 394 -36.51 66.23 10.75
CA VAL A 394 -35.96 67.01 9.62
C VAL A 394 -37.07 67.57 8.72
N ARG A 395 -38.24 66.90 8.66
CA ARG A 395 -39.37 67.28 7.80
C ARG A 395 -40.33 68.26 8.48
N GLU A 396 -40.45 68.20 9.81
CA GLU A 396 -41.04 69.23 10.65
C GLU A 396 -39.93 70.24 11.01
N GLY A 397 -39.72 71.29 10.20
CA GLY A 397 -38.66 72.28 10.36
C GLY A 397 -38.76 73.14 11.65
N GLY A 398 -38.74 72.50 12.81
CA GLY A 398 -38.73 73.11 14.12
C GLY A 398 -37.31 73.11 14.68
N VAL A 399 -36.94 74.23 15.31
CA VAL A 399 -35.81 74.29 16.25
C VAL A 399 -35.97 73.13 17.22
N VAL A 400 -35.13 72.10 17.09
CA VAL A 400 -35.10 71.00 18.04
C VAL A 400 -34.78 71.63 19.39
N SER A 401 -35.76 71.64 20.29
CA SER A 401 -35.54 72.16 21.63
C SER A 401 -34.35 71.42 22.23
N GLY A 402 -33.39 72.14 22.81
CA GLY A 402 -32.19 71.58 23.45
C GLY A 402 -32.38 70.23 24.20
N PRO A 403 -33.48 70.01 24.95
CA PRO A 403 -33.76 68.70 25.58
C PRO A 403 -33.97 67.53 24.61
N GLU A 404 -34.58 67.73 23.44
CA GLU A 404 -34.79 66.65 22.44
C GLU A 404 -33.48 66.28 21.73
N LEU A 405 -32.63 67.27 21.44
CA LEU A 405 -31.30 67.03 20.87
C LEU A 405 -30.40 66.27 21.86
N LEU A 406 -30.46 66.62 23.16
CA LEU A 406 -29.77 65.90 24.23
C LEU A 406 -30.31 64.47 24.39
N SER A 407 -31.64 64.27 24.24
CA SER A 407 -32.27 62.95 24.24
C SER A 407 -31.78 62.09 23.07
N LEU A 408 -31.73 62.64 21.85
CA LEU A 408 -31.22 61.97 20.66
C LEU A 408 -29.72 61.68 20.75
N GLN A 409 -28.95 62.61 21.30
CA GLN A 409 -27.52 62.41 21.56
C GLN A 409 -27.32 61.29 22.59
N ALA A 410 -28.11 61.24 23.65
CA ALA A 410 -28.07 60.15 24.63
C ALA A 410 -28.53 58.80 24.02
N GLU A 411 -29.53 58.79 23.14
CA GLU A 411 -29.93 57.59 22.39
C GLU A 411 -28.82 57.12 21.44
N LEU A 412 -28.12 58.04 20.77
CA LEU A 412 -26.98 57.73 19.90
C LEU A 412 -25.78 57.20 20.69
N HIS A 413 -25.48 57.76 21.86
CA HIS A 413 -24.43 57.25 22.75
C HIS A 413 -24.76 55.84 23.24
N ARG A 414 -25.99 55.58 23.70
CA ARG A 414 -26.43 54.23 24.07
C ARG A 414 -26.37 53.25 22.90
N ALA A 415 -26.71 53.68 21.69
CA ALA A 415 -26.59 52.85 20.49
C ALA A 415 -25.12 52.54 20.16
N LYS A 416 -24.22 53.53 20.27
CA LYS A 416 -22.77 53.34 20.10
C LYS A 416 -22.18 52.41 21.15
N GLU A 417 -22.59 52.55 22.41
CA GLU A 417 -22.20 51.66 23.51
C GLU A 417 -22.68 50.24 23.25
N SER A 418 -23.94 50.05 22.84
CA SER A 418 -24.46 48.71 22.49
C SER A 418 -23.77 48.08 21.27
N LEU A 419 -23.33 48.91 20.31
CA LEU A 419 -22.55 48.43 19.16
C LEU A 419 -21.13 48.04 19.58
N ALA A 420 -20.51 48.80 20.49
CA ALA A 420 -19.21 48.47 21.06
C ALA A 420 -19.27 47.20 21.93
N GLU A 421 -20.35 47.01 22.68
CA GLU A 421 -20.63 45.76 23.41
C GLU A 421 -20.82 44.57 22.47
N ALA A 422 -21.63 44.73 21.41
CA ALA A 422 -21.78 43.70 20.39
C ALA A 422 -20.46 43.38 19.67
N GLY A 423 -19.62 44.40 19.41
CA GLY A 423 -18.27 44.24 18.87
C GLY A 423 -17.37 43.41 19.78
N ARG A 424 -17.34 43.71 21.09
CA ARG A 424 -16.59 42.92 22.08
C ARG A 424 -17.06 41.47 22.14
N MET A 425 -18.37 41.22 22.13
CA MET A 425 -18.92 39.85 22.11
C MET A 425 -18.53 39.08 20.84
N LEU A 426 -18.49 39.73 19.68
CA LEU A 426 -18.04 39.12 18.42
C LEU A 426 -16.55 38.81 18.45
N GLU A 427 -15.72 39.70 19.01
CA GLU A 427 -14.28 39.46 19.18
C GLU A 427 -14.02 38.30 20.14
N GLU A 428 -14.74 38.22 21.26
CA GLU A 428 -14.66 37.11 22.21
C GLU A 428 -15.09 35.80 21.56
N ARG A 429 -16.20 35.80 20.80
CA ARG A 429 -16.68 34.62 20.07
C ARG A 429 -15.72 34.20 18.97
N ALA A 430 -15.11 35.14 18.26
CA ALA A 430 -14.06 34.86 17.28
C ALA A 430 -12.80 34.29 17.94
N ALA A 431 -12.40 34.80 19.11
CA ALA A 431 -11.29 34.24 19.88
C ALA A 431 -11.60 32.82 20.37
N GLN A 432 -12.84 32.55 20.81
CA GLN A 432 -13.27 31.22 21.20
C GLN A 432 -13.30 30.25 20.01
N LEU A 433 -13.79 30.68 18.85
CA LEU A 433 -13.74 29.89 17.62
C LEU A 433 -12.29 29.56 17.22
N ARG A 434 -11.34 30.49 17.40
CA ARG A 434 -9.91 30.21 17.17
C ARG A 434 -9.35 29.16 18.13
N ARG A 435 -9.73 29.21 19.42
CA ARG A 435 -9.33 28.18 20.40
C ARG A 435 -9.91 26.82 20.06
N ASN A 436 -11.21 26.77 19.77
CA ASN A 436 -11.88 25.53 19.36
C ASN A 436 -11.24 24.97 18.08
N ASN A 437 -10.96 25.80 17.07
CA ASN A 437 -10.27 25.35 15.85
C ASN A 437 -8.87 24.79 16.14
N TYR A 438 -8.13 25.39 17.07
CA TYR A 438 -6.83 24.87 17.49
C TYR A 438 -6.95 23.53 18.21
N GLU A 439 -7.94 23.38 19.09
CA GLU A 439 -8.26 22.11 19.75
C GLU A 439 -8.69 21.04 18.75
N THR A 440 -9.55 21.38 17.78
CA THR A 440 -9.93 20.49 16.68
C THR A 440 -8.71 20.06 15.88
N MET A 441 -7.80 20.97 15.54
CA MET A 441 -6.57 20.64 14.81
C MET A 441 -5.64 19.73 15.64
N GLN A 442 -5.54 19.96 16.95
CA GLN A 442 -4.79 19.07 17.84
C GLN A 442 -5.42 17.68 17.94
N LEU A 443 -6.75 17.60 18.06
CA LEU A 443 -7.46 16.33 18.11
C LEU A 443 -7.35 15.57 16.78
N GLN A 444 -7.44 16.27 15.64
CA GLN A 444 -7.20 15.68 14.32
C GLN A 444 -5.76 15.15 14.18
N SER A 445 -4.75 15.88 14.66
CA SER A 445 -3.37 15.40 14.66
C SER A 445 -3.18 14.17 15.55
N LYS A 446 -3.78 14.16 16.75
CA LYS A 446 -3.75 12.99 17.65
C LYS A 446 -4.48 11.80 17.05
N LEU A 447 -5.63 12.01 16.43
CA LEU A 447 -6.40 10.99 15.73
C LEU A 447 -5.55 10.38 14.61
N GLY A 448 -4.95 11.21 13.74
CA GLY A 448 -4.10 10.71 12.65
C GLY A 448 -2.88 9.90 13.14
N VAL A 449 -2.27 10.30 14.27
CA VAL A 449 -1.20 9.49 14.89
C VAL A 449 -1.73 8.16 15.42
N SER A 450 -2.89 8.16 16.08
CA SER A 450 -3.50 6.93 16.58
C SER A 450 -3.97 6.00 15.45
N GLU A 451 -4.47 6.54 14.34
CA GLU A 451 -4.83 5.78 13.14
C GLU A 451 -3.60 5.14 12.50
N ALA A 452 -2.49 5.87 12.38
CA ALA A 452 -1.23 5.33 11.87
C ALA A 452 -0.62 4.25 12.79
N GLN A 453 -0.76 4.39 14.10
CA GLN A 453 -0.36 3.35 15.06
C GLN A 453 -1.22 2.11 14.90
N LEU A 454 -2.55 2.27 14.79
CA LEU A 454 -3.47 1.16 14.57
C LEU A 454 -3.16 0.45 13.24
N SER A 455 -2.95 1.19 12.15
CA SER A 455 -2.60 0.58 10.86
C SER A 455 -1.29 -0.20 10.94
N ALA A 456 -0.25 0.34 11.59
CA ALA A 456 1.02 -0.36 11.79
C ALA A 456 0.84 -1.65 12.60
N THR A 457 0.06 -1.63 13.69
CA THR A 457 -0.20 -2.85 14.47
C THR A 457 -1.02 -3.89 13.71
N ILE A 458 -1.92 -3.45 12.83
CA ILE A 458 -2.70 -4.34 11.94
C ILE A 458 -1.77 -5.00 10.92
N GLU A 459 -0.86 -4.24 10.30
CA GLU A 459 0.13 -4.76 9.37
C GLU A 459 1.08 -5.76 10.05
N GLU A 460 1.58 -5.46 11.25
CA GLU A 460 2.42 -6.39 12.03
C GLU A 460 1.67 -7.69 12.37
N ARG A 461 0.39 -7.59 12.76
CA ARG A 461 -0.46 -8.76 13.01
C ARG A 461 -0.65 -9.60 11.74
N ASP A 462 -0.90 -8.95 10.61
CA ASP A 462 -1.18 -9.64 9.35
C ASP A 462 0.08 -10.30 8.78
N LEU A 463 1.24 -9.66 8.93
CA LEU A 463 2.55 -10.27 8.66
C LEU A 463 2.79 -11.50 9.54
N ALA A 464 2.60 -11.38 10.85
CA ALA A 464 2.77 -12.51 11.77
C ALA A 464 1.81 -13.67 11.45
N ARG A 465 0.56 -13.38 11.04
CA ARG A 465 -0.40 -14.40 10.59
C ARG A 465 0.03 -15.05 9.29
N ALA A 466 0.54 -14.29 8.33
CA ALA A 466 1.04 -14.82 7.07
C ALA A 466 2.26 -15.73 7.29
N ASP A 467 3.21 -15.32 8.13
CA ASP A 467 4.39 -16.11 8.48
C ASP A 467 4.03 -17.40 9.22
N HIS A 468 3.09 -17.34 10.18
CA HIS A 468 2.59 -18.53 10.87
C HIS A 468 1.88 -19.50 9.93
N ASN A 469 1.07 -19.00 8.99
CA ASN A 469 0.38 -19.85 8.02
C ASN A 469 1.38 -20.49 7.04
N ALA A 470 2.33 -19.71 6.51
CA ALA A 470 3.37 -20.22 5.62
C ALA A 470 4.26 -21.27 6.30
N SER A 471 4.72 -21.00 7.52
CA SER A 471 5.50 -21.95 8.32
C SER A 471 4.71 -23.22 8.64
N GLY A 472 3.42 -23.09 8.96
CA GLY A 472 2.52 -24.22 9.18
C GLY A 472 2.33 -25.08 7.92
N ASP A 473 2.10 -24.45 6.77
CA ASP A 473 1.94 -25.14 5.48
C ASP A 473 3.23 -25.85 5.04
N ASP A 474 4.39 -25.22 5.22
CA ASP A 474 5.70 -25.82 4.93
C ASP A 474 5.98 -27.03 5.82
N ALA A 475 5.70 -26.93 7.13
CA ALA A 475 5.84 -28.04 8.07
C ALA A 475 4.89 -29.20 7.72
N LEU A 476 3.64 -28.90 7.34
CA LEU A 476 2.68 -29.91 6.87
C LEU A 476 3.13 -30.55 5.55
N GLN A 477 3.68 -29.79 4.62
CA GLN A 477 4.18 -30.32 3.35
C GLN A 477 5.38 -31.23 3.57
N GLU A 478 6.31 -30.87 4.46
CA GLU A 478 7.46 -31.70 4.79
C GLU A 478 7.05 -32.99 5.51
N ALA A 479 6.09 -32.90 6.45
CA ALA A 479 5.50 -34.08 7.09
C ALA A 479 4.84 -35.02 6.08
N ARG A 480 4.12 -34.47 5.07
CA ARG A 480 3.54 -35.26 3.97
C ARG A 480 4.61 -35.94 3.14
N LYS A 481 5.69 -35.24 2.74
CA LYS A 481 6.81 -35.84 1.99
C LYS A 481 7.50 -36.96 2.78
N MET A 482 7.76 -36.75 4.07
CA MET A 482 8.37 -37.77 4.92
C MET A 482 7.48 -39.02 5.01
N ARG A 483 6.17 -38.83 5.21
CA ARG A 483 5.20 -39.93 5.21
C ARG A 483 5.20 -40.66 3.87
N ASP A 484 5.15 -39.94 2.76
CA ASP A 484 5.07 -40.55 1.43
C ASP A 484 6.37 -41.31 1.09
N SER A 485 7.53 -40.76 1.47
CA SER A 485 8.83 -41.44 1.38
C SER A 485 8.88 -42.72 2.22
N ALA A 486 8.39 -42.68 3.46
CA ALA A 486 8.29 -43.84 4.33
C ALA A 486 7.33 -44.91 3.75
N VAL A 487 6.20 -44.48 3.17
CA VAL A 487 5.25 -45.38 2.50
C VAL A 487 5.88 -46.02 1.27
N SER A 488 6.60 -45.27 0.43
CA SER A 488 7.33 -45.83 -0.72
C SER A 488 8.43 -46.80 -0.28
N ALA A 489 9.17 -46.50 0.79
CA ALA A 489 10.17 -47.40 1.33
C ALA A 489 9.53 -48.69 1.87
N ARG A 490 8.39 -48.59 2.56
CA ARG A 490 7.62 -49.76 3.03
C ARG A 490 7.14 -50.60 1.86
N HIS A 491 6.55 -49.98 0.84
CA HIS A 491 6.08 -50.68 -0.36
C HIS A 491 7.23 -51.41 -1.08
N ARG A 492 8.41 -50.79 -1.17
CA ARG A 492 9.61 -51.44 -1.74
C ARG A 492 9.99 -52.71 -0.96
N VAL A 493 10.06 -52.62 0.37
CA VAL A 493 10.37 -53.79 1.22
C VAL A 493 9.27 -54.85 1.14
N GLU A 494 8.00 -54.45 1.04
CA GLU A 494 6.88 -55.38 0.82
C GLU A 494 7.00 -56.12 -0.52
N VAL A 495 7.41 -55.43 -1.58
CA VAL A 495 7.69 -56.04 -2.90
C VAL A 495 8.88 -57.00 -2.82
N ASP A 496 9.97 -56.60 -2.18
CA ASP A 496 11.15 -57.47 -1.99
C ASP A 496 10.80 -58.73 -1.18
N LEU A 497 9.97 -58.59 -0.15
CA LEU A 497 9.48 -59.71 0.66
C LEU A 497 8.59 -60.65 -0.17
N ALA A 498 7.72 -60.10 -1.01
CA ALA A 498 6.91 -60.90 -1.93
C ALA A 498 7.80 -61.65 -2.94
N GLY A 499 8.85 -61.00 -3.44
CA GLY A 499 9.88 -61.61 -4.30
C GLY A 499 10.56 -62.79 -3.61
N ALA A 500 11.10 -62.59 -2.41
CA ALA A 500 11.74 -63.65 -1.63
C ALA A 500 10.77 -64.82 -1.33
N ARG A 501 9.49 -64.53 -1.08
CA ARG A 501 8.47 -65.57 -0.90
C ARG A 501 8.26 -66.38 -2.17
N ILE A 502 8.23 -65.74 -3.34
CA ILE A 502 8.13 -66.41 -4.64
C ILE A 502 9.38 -67.28 -4.89
N GLU A 503 10.58 -66.77 -4.60
CA GLU A 503 11.82 -67.52 -4.71
C GLU A 503 11.82 -68.78 -3.83
N ILE A 504 11.38 -68.68 -2.57
CA ILE A 504 11.22 -69.84 -1.69
C ILE A 504 10.21 -70.84 -2.27
N MET A 505 9.07 -70.37 -2.80
CA MET A 505 8.08 -71.25 -3.44
C MET A 505 8.68 -71.96 -4.68
N GLN A 506 9.50 -71.27 -5.47
CA GLN A 506 10.17 -71.84 -6.63
C GLN A 506 11.21 -72.89 -6.22
N VAL A 507 12.05 -72.61 -5.23
CA VAL A 507 13.04 -73.56 -4.69
C VAL A 507 12.35 -74.78 -4.09
N ASN A 508 11.24 -74.60 -3.37
CA ASN A 508 10.45 -75.72 -2.85
C ASN A 508 9.84 -76.57 -3.96
N SER A 509 9.36 -75.97 -5.05
CA SER A 509 8.89 -76.71 -6.23
C SER A 509 10.02 -77.54 -6.85
N GLN A 510 11.19 -76.93 -7.04
CA GLN A 510 12.38 -77.63 -7.55
C GLN A 510 12.82 -78.78 -6.64
N LEU A 511 12.75 -78.58 -5.31
CA LEU A 511 13.05 -79.63 -4.34
C LEU A 511 12.05 -80.79 -4.42
N MET A 512 10.76 -80.49 -4.54
CA MET A 512 9.72 -81.51 -4.71
C MET A 512 9.92 -82.31 -6.00
N GLU A 513 10.26 -81.65 -7.11
CA GLU A 513 10.62 -82.30 -8.37
C GLU A 513 11.85 -83.20 -8.22
N ALA A 514 12.91 -82.73 -7.54
CA ALA A 514 14.12 -83.53 -7.30
C ALA A 514 13.86 -84.74 -6.39
N VAL A 515 13.02 -84.59 -5.35
CA VAL A 515 12.59 -85.71 -4.49
C VAL A 515 11.79 -86.72 -5.30
N GLN A 516 10.86 -86.27 -6.14
CA GLN A 516 10.07 -87.14 -7.00
C GLN A 516 10.95 -87.93 -7.97
N GLN A 517 11.91 -87.26 -8.64
CA GLN A 517 12.90 -87.91 -9.50
C GLN A 517 13.74 -88.94 -8.72
N LYS A 518 14.16 -88.63 -7.49
CA LYS A 518 14.90 -89.58 -6.65
C LYS A 518 14.06 -90.80 -6.27
N ILE A 519 12.79 -90.61 -5.95
CA ILE A 519 11.85 -91.71 -5.66
C ILE A 519 11.71 -92.59 -6.90
N GLU A 520 11.48 -92.01 -8.08
CA GLU A 520 11.37 -92.76 -9.34
C GLU A 520 12.64 -93.57 -9.65
N LEU A 521 13.83 -92.98 -9.49
CA LEU A 521 15.10 -93.70 -9.66
C LEU A 521 15.26 -94.81 -8.62
N SER A 522 14.85 -94.59 -7.36
CA SER A 522 14.89 -95.63 -6.33
C SER A 522 13.95 -96.80 -6.63
N GLN A 523 12.73 -96.53 -7.12
CA GLN A 523 11.78 -97.55 -7.56
C GLN A 523 12.33 -98.33 -8.75
N GLN A 524 12.96 -97.66 -9.73
CA GLN A 524 13.64 -98.32 -10.84
C GLN A 524 14.76 -99.24 -10.32
N LEU A 525 15.59 -98.78 -9.38
CA LEU A 525 16.65 -99.60 -8.78
C LEU A 525 16.10 -100.82 -8.03
N GLU A 526 15.01 -100.67 -7.27
CA GLU A 526 14.31 -101.78 -6.62
C GLU A 526 13.78 -102.79 -7.64
N GLN A 527 13.16 -102.32 -8.73
CA GLN A 527 12.72 -103.19 -9.84
C GLN A 527 13.89 -103.95 -10.46
N TRP A 528 15.03 -103.28 -10.69
CA TRP A 528 16.25 -103.94 -11.18
C TRP A 528 16.78 -104.98 -10.18
N GLN A 529 16.72 -104.71 -8.88
CA GLN A 529 17.11 -105.67 -7.85
C GLN A 529 16.18 -106.88 -7.80
N VAL A 530 14.86 -106.69 -7.95
CA VAL A 530 13.88 -107.79 -8.05
C VAL A 530 14.13 -108.62 -9.31
N ILE A 531 14.33 -107.99 -10.49
CA ILE A 531 14.67 -108.71 -11.73
C ILE A 531 15.97 -109.50 -11.54
N LYS A 532 17.00 -108.88 -10.94
CA LYS A 532 18.26 -109.56 -10.64
C LYS A 532 18.01 -110.75 -9.72
N LEU A 533 17.24 -110.60 -8.65
CA LEU A 533 16.86 -111.71 -7.76
C LEU A 533 16.08 -112.80 -8.50
N CYS A 534 15.09 -112.47 -9.33
CA CYS A 534 14.36 -113.42 -10.16
C CYS A 534 15.27 -114.16 -11.14
N VAL A 535 16.27 -113.51 -11.73
CA VAL A 535 17.27 -114.17 -12.60
C VAL A 535 18.19 -115.09 -11.80
N HIS A 536 18.52 -114.75 -10.55
CA HIS A 536 19.35 -115.59 -9.68
C HIS A 536 18.55 -116.71 -8.99
N SER A 537 17.25 -116.54 -8.78
CA SER A 537 16.34 -117.50 -8.14
C SER A 537 15.58 -118.36 -9.14
N SER A 538 15.56 -117.99 -10.43
CA SER A 538 15.23 -118.93 -11.49
C SER A 538 16.25 -120.06 -11.41
N PRO A 539 15.84 -121.29 -11.08
CA PRO A 539 16.76 -122.40 -11.15
C PRO A 539 17.27 -122.42 -12.59
N ILE A 540 18.60 -122.38 -12.74
CA ILE A 540 19.29 -122.83 -13.94
C ILE A 540 19.05 -124.34 -14.01
N SER A 541 17.81 -124.72 -14.27
CA SER A 541 17.34 -126.06 -14.53
C SER A 541 16.63 -126.01 -15.87
N GLU A 542 17.41 -125.68 -16.89
CA GLU A 542 17.28 -126.26 -18.22
C GLU A 542 18.56 -125.93 -19.02
N ARG A 543 19.67 -126.50 -18.55
CA ARG A 543 20.61 -127.14 -19.46
C ARG A 543 20.11 -128.55 -19.69
N GLN A 544 19.32 -128.74 -20.74
CA GLN A 544 19.27 -129.89 -21.66
C GLN A 544 17.97 -129.80 -22.46
N PHE A 545 17.96 -129.01 -23.54
CA PHE A 545 17.73 -129.44 -24.93
C PHE A 545 17.77 -128.24 -25.89
#